data_AF-A0A618BUS4-F1
#
_entry.id   AF-A0A618BUS4-F1
#
_cell.length_a   1.000
_cell.length_b   1.000
_cell.length_c   1.000
_cell.angle_alpha   90.00
_cell.angle_beta   90.00
_cell.angle_gamma   90.00
#
_symmetry.space_group_name_H-M   'P 1'
#
loop_
_entity.id
_entity.type
_entity.pdbx_description
1 polymer ?
#
loop_
_entity_poly.entity_id
_entity_poly.type
_entity_poly.pdbx_seq_one_letter_code
_entity_poly.pdbx_strand_id
1 'polypeptide(L)' 'MRGLAYNPGILPAEMIIRQRVKPMPSREELLKRNSFGSVNDNKYLNAMWRSGKK' A
#
# COMPACT_ATOMS: atom_id res chain seq x y z
N MET A 1 -8.12 5.84 15.23
CA MET A 1 -7.38 4.57 15.01
C MET A 1 -8.19 3.44 15.61
N ARG A 2 -8.57 2.40 14.84
CA ARG A 2 -9.26 1.23 15.42
C ARG A 2 -8.22 0.38 16.15
N GLY A 3 -8.35 0.27 17.47
CA GLY A 3 -7.38 -0.43 18.32
C GLY A 3 -7.20 -1.89 17.92
N LEU A 4 -5.95 -2.30 17.77
CA LEU A 4 -5.51 -3.68 17.60
C LEU A 4 -5.56 -4.40 18.96
N ALA A 5 -6.75 -4.52 19.56
CA ALA A 5 -6.90 -5.36 20.75
C ALA A 5 -6.89 -6.83 20.30
N TYR A 6 -5.89 -7.58 20.72
CA TYR A 6 -5.83 -9.03 20.52
C TYR A 6 -7.02 -9.67 21.26
N ASN A 7 -7.88 -10.37 20.53
CA ASN A 7 -8.99 -11.13 21.10
C ASN A 7 -8.68 -12.63 20.96
N PRO A 8 -8.37 -13.33 22.06
CA PRO A 8 -7.95 -14.74 22.04
C PRO A 8 -9.07 -15.71 21.61
N GLY A 9 -10.32 -15.25 21.53
CA GLY A 9 -11.43 -16.04 20.99
C GLY A 9 -11.53 -16.03 19.46
N ILE A 10 -10.70 -15.25 18.77
CA ILE A 10 -10.69 -15.19 17.30
C ILE A 10 -9.69 -16.21 16.79
N LEU A 11 -10.19 -17.24 16.11
CA LEU A 11 -9.35 -18.20 15.41
C LEU A 11 -8.59 -17.51 14.26
N PRO A 12 -7.37 -17.96 13.90
CA PRO A 12 -6.60 -17.36 12.81
C PRO A 12 -7.37 -17.23 11.48
N ALA A 13 -8.22 -18.22 11.17
CA ALA A 13 -9.07 -18.21 9.99
C ALA A 13 -10.14 -17.08 10.02
N GLU A 14 -10.70 -16.80 11.20
CA GLU A 14 -11.67 -15.71 11.38
C GLU A 14 -11.01 -14.33 11.27
N MET A 15 -9.74 -14.23 11.64
CA MET A 15 -8.98 -12.98 11.54
C MET A 15 -8.78 -12.56 10.07
N ILE A 16 -8.53 -13.53 9.19
CA ILE A 16 -8.41 -13.33 7.73
C ILE A 16 -9.71 -12.77 7.15
N ILE A 17 -10.86 -13.33 7.55
CA ILE A 17 -12.19 -12.89 7.11
C ILE A 17 -12.50 -11.48 7.63
N ARG A 18 -12.15 -11.17 8.88
CA ARG A 18 -12.41 -9.86 9.50
C ARG A 18 -11.55 -8.74 8.91
N GLN A 19 -10.31 -9.02 8.53
CA GLN A 19 -9.42 -8.01 7.96
C GLN A 19 -9.87 -7.52 6.58
N ARG A 20 -10.82 -8.20 5.91
CA ARG A 20 -11.29 -7.87 4.56
C ARG A 20 -10.13 -7.48 3.64
N VAL A 21 -9.03 -8.23 3.73
CA VAL A 21 -7.85 -7.96 2.91
C VAL A 21 -8.27 -8.18 1.47
N LYS A 22 -8.41 -7.08 0.72
CA LYS A 22 -8.67 -7.20 -0.71
C LYS A 22 -7.48 -7.92 -1.33
N PRO A 23 -7.70 -8.92 -2.19
CA PRO A 23 -6.60 -9.54 -2.90
C PRO A 23 -5.84 -8.48 -3.71
N MET A 24 -4.54 -8.69 -3.88
CA MET A 24 -3.74 -7.80 -4.73
C MET A 24 -4.34 -7.76 -6.15
N PRO A 25 -4.58 -6.57 -6.73
CA PRO A 25 -5.06 -6.45 -8.10
C PRO A 25 -4.10 -7.09 -9.10
N SER A 26 -4.62 -7.58 -10.22
CA SER A 26 -3.78 -8.17 -11.27
C SER A 26 -2.90 -7.12 -11.95
N ARG A 27 -1.79 -7.55 -12.56
CA ARG A 27 -0.90 -6.63 -13.31
C ARG A 27 -1.65 -5.81 -14.35
N GLU A 28 -2.57 -6.42 -15.08
CA GLU A 28 -3.38 -5.76 -16.10
C GLU A 28 -4.29 -4.67 -15.52
N GLU A 29 -4.89 -4.94 -14.36
CA GLU A 29 -5.73 -3.98 -13.66
C GLU A 29 -4.91 -2.80 -13.12
N LEU A 30 -3.73 -3.06 -12.58
CA LEU A 30 -2.79 -2.03 -12.12
C LEU A 30 -2.32 -1.14 -13.27
N LEU A 31 -2.05 -1.73 -14.45
CA LEU A 31 -1.69 -1.00 -15.65
C LEU A 31 -2.83 -0.10 -16.15
N LYS A 32 -4.07 -0.61 -16.19
CA LYS A 32 -5.26 0.19 -16.56
C LYS A 32 -5.48 1.38 -15.63
N ARG A 33 -5.09 1.26 -14.36
CA ARG A 33 -5.16 2.32 -13.34
C ARG A 33 -4.00 3.31 -13.38
N ASN A 34 -3.05 3.17 -14.32
CA ASN A 34 -1.79 3.94 -14.35
C ASN A 34 -1.06 3.90 -12.98
N SER A 35 -1.11 2.75 -12.30
CA SER A 35 -0.57 2.62 -10.93
C SER A 35 0.96 2.70 -10.88
N PHE A 36 1.63 2.54 -12.01
CA PHE A 36 3.07 2.71 -12.14
C PHE A 36 3.33 4.07 -12.79
N GLY A 37 3.86 5.01 -12.00
CA GLY A 37 4.25 6.33 -12.50
C GLY A 37 5.43 6.26 -13.48
N SER A 38 5.69 7.37 -14.16
CA SER A 38 6.88 7.51 -15.00
C SER A 38 8.16 7.38 -14.16
N VAL A 39 9.23 6.84 -14.75
CA VAL A 39 10.57 6.79 -14.13
C VAL A 39 11.05 8.19 -13.76
N ASN A 40 10.61 9.21 -14.52
CA ASN A 40 10.97 10.62 -14.31
C ASN A 40 10.13 11.29 -13.19
N ASP A 41 9.01 10.69 -12.79
CA ASP A 41 8.08 11.25 -11.79
C ASP A 41 8.32 10.66 -10.39
N ASN A 42 9.59 10.53 -10.01
CA ASN A 42 9.96 10.01 -8.71
C ASN A 42 9.97 11.12 -7.66
N LYS A 43 8.93 11.16 -6.80
CA LYS A 43 8.79 12.15 -5.71
C LYS A 43 10.00 12.20 -4.77
N TYR A 44 10.68 11.07 -4.55
CA TYR A 44 11.83 10.99 -3.65
C TYR A 44 13.09 11.56 -4.29
N LEU A 45 13.34 11.24 -5.57
CA LEU A 45 14.45 11.82 -6.33
C LEU A 45 14.27 13.33 -6.49
N ASN A 46 13.06 13.78 -6.80
CA ASN A 46 12.72 15.20 -6.92
C ASN A 46 12.92 15.94 -5.58
N ALA A 47 12.56 15.33 -4.45
CA ALA A 47 12.79 15.91 -3.13
C ALA A 47 14.29 16.01 -2.81
N MET A 48 15.07 14.98 -3.14
CA MET A 48 16.52 14.95 -2.93
C MET A 48 17.22 16.02 -3.78
N TRP A 49 16.88 16.16 -5.06
CA TRP A 49 17.40 17.23 -5.92
C TRP A 49 17.05 18.64 -5.42
N ARG A 50 15.84 18.83 -4.87
CA ARG A 50 15.46 20.13 -4.27
C ARG A 50 16.21 20.43 -2.98
N SER A 51 16.53 19.41 -2.17
CA SER A 51 17.30 19.57 -0.94
C SER A 51 18.79 19.86 -1.16
N GLY A 52 19.32 19.50 -2.34
CA GLY A 52 20.70 19.76 -2.76
C GLY A 52 20.95 21.16 -3.31
N LYS A 53 19.90 21.96 -3.57
CA LYS A 53 20.05 23.39 -3.88
C LYS A 53 20.22 24.16 -2.57
N LYS A 54 21.47 24.32 -2.15
CA LYS A 54 21.92 25.37 -1.22
C LYS A 54 22.75 26.39 -1.98
#